data_AF-A0A3M1DFU9-F1
#
_entry.id   AF-A0A3M1DFU9-F1
#
_cell.length_a   1.000
_cell.length_b   1.000
_cell.length_c   1.000
_cell.angle_alpha   90.00
_cell.angle_beta   90.00
_cell.angle_gamma   90.00
#
_symmetry.space_group_name_H-M   'P 1'
#
loop_
_entity.id
_entity.type
_entity.pdbx_description
1 polymer ?
#
loop_
_entity_poly.entity_id
_entity_poly.type
_entity_poly.pdbx_seq_one_letter_code
_entity_poly.pdbx_strand_id
1 'polypeptide(L)'
;MRPEDIEREMSKAFYAQGLPRGEINVVEKETGFLCRYYAPRQKLEYIFMVNPLARVSSKASILSSVPGMGRRMCRAREALCKKLGIQEIILEYVVPRAAGFWAREGYELRRVRDHFEGWKELD
;
A
#
# COMPACT_ATOMS: atom_id res chain seq x y z
N MET A 1 -13.76 -6.66 12.13
CA MET A 1 -12.67 -5.76 12.56
C MET A 1 -13.13 -4.36 12.26
N ARG A 2 -12.93 -3.37 13.15
CA ARG A 2 -13.42 -2.01 12.91
C ARG A 2 -12.31 -1.13 12.29
N PRO A 3 -12.65 -0.06 11.55
CA PRO A 3 -11.66 0.85 10.98
C PRO A 3 -10.63 1.37 12.00
N GLU A 4 -11.07 1.72 13.21
CA GLU A 4 -10.21 2.28 14.27
C GLU A 4 -9.17 1.27 14.77
N ASP A 5 -9.48 -0.04 14.68
CA ASP A 5 -8.53 -1.09 15.01
C ASP A 5 -7.40 -1.13 13.97
N ILE A 6 -7.73 -0.92 12.69
CA ILE A 6 -6.75 -0.86 11.60
C ILE A 6 -5.94 0.43 11.68
N GLU A 7 -6.56 1.57 11.97
CA GLU A 7 -5.84 2.84 12.17
C GLU A 7 -4.78 2.71 13.25
N ARG A 8 -5.13 2.08 14.38
CA ARG A 8 -4.21 1.85 15.49
C ARG A 8 -3.03 0.97 15.08
N GLU A 9 -3.27 -0.13 14.38
CA GLU A 9 -2.17 -1.01 13.93
C GLU A 9 -1.34 -0.37 12.81
N MET A 10 -1.98 0.41 11.93
CA MET A 10 -1.32 1.18 10.88
C MET A 10 -0.39 2.24 11.50
N SER A 11 -0.87 2.98 12.50
CA SER A 11 -0.09 3.95 13.26
C SER A 11 1.17 3.32 13.87
N LYS A 12 1.02 2.17 14.56
CA LYS A 12 2.16 1.42 15.13
C LYS A 12 3.15 1.01 14.05
N ALA A 13 2.68 0.41 12.96
CA ALA A 13 3.53 -0.07 11.88
C ALA A 13 4.29 1.08 11.20
N PHE A 14 3.60 2.19 10.92
CA PHE A 14 4.16 3.33 10.21
C PHE A 14 5.23 4.05 11.05
N TYR A 15 4.97 4.27 12.34
CA TYR A 15 5.94 4.90 13.22
C TYR A 15 7.12 3.99 13.57
N ALA A 16 6.91 2.68 13.66
CA ALA A 16 8.01 1.72 13.81
C ALA A 16 8.98 1.73 12.62
N GLN A 17 8.51 2.09 11.42
CA GLN A 17 9.37 2.28 10.24
C GLN A 17 10.01 3.67 10.16
N GLY A 18 9.84 4.52 11.18
CA GLY A 18 10.41 5.86 11.22
C GLY A 18 9.79 6.81 10.20
N LEU A 19 8.50 6.62 9.88
CA LEU A 19 7.73 7.62 9.13
C LEU A 19 7.39 8.80 10.05
N PRO A 20 7.37 10.04 9.51
CA PRO A 20 7.04 11.22 10.30
C PRO A 20 5.60 11.12 10.84
N ARG A 21 5.30 11.91 11.88
CA ARG A 21 3.92 12.06 12.34
C ARG A 21 3.06 12.58 11.20
N GLY A 22 1.92 11.93 11.00
CA GLY A 22 0.97 12.25 9.94
C GLY A 22 -0.44 11.85 10.33
N GLU A 23 -1.40 12.25 9.51
CA GLU A 23 -2.79 11.84 9.59
C GLU A 23 -2.93 10.42 9.06
N ILE A 24 -3.68 9.59 9.78
CA ILE A 24 -4.08 8.26 9.36
C ILE A 24 -5.60 8.26 9.36
N ASN A 25 -6.18 7.82 8.25
CA ASN A 25 -7.61 7.64 8.09
C ASN A 25 -7.86 6.27 7.48
N VAL A 26 -8.72 5.48 8.10
CA VAL A 26 -9.20 4.22 7.55
C VAL A 26 -10.71 4.27 7.39
N VAL A 27 -11.17 3.98 6.18
CA VAL A 27 -12.59 3.98 5.84
C VAL A 27 -13.01 2.58 5.42
N GLU A 28 -14.06 2.05 6.05
CA GLU A 28 -14.67 0.81 5.61
C GLU A 28 -15.30 0.97 4.22
N LYS A 29 -15.11 -0.04 3.38
CA LYS A 29 -15.63 -0.16 2.03
C LYS A 29 -16.24 -1.56 1.90
N GLU A 30 -17.09 -1.73 0.89
CA GLU A 30 -17.78 -2.99 0.61
C GLU A 30 -16.82 -4.20 0.60
N THR A 31 -15.61 -4.02 0.07
CA THR A 31 -14.63 -5.11 -0.09
C THR A 31 -13.46 -5.05 0.89
N GLY A 32 -13.53 -4.26 1.97
CA GLY A 32 -12.43 -4.13 2.94
C GLY A 32 -12.26 -2.70 3.45
N PHE A 33 -11.02 -2.24 3.58
CA PHE A 33 -10.71 -0.95 4.19
C PHE A 33 -9.77 -0.15 3.29
N LEU A 34 -10.15 1.09 3.03
CA LEU A 34 -9.31 2.09 2.38
C LEU A 34 -8.46 2.78 3.44
N CYS A 35 -7.16 2.57 3.40
CA CYS A 35 -6.19 3.14 4.31
C CYS A 35 -5.47 4.32 3.65
N ARG A 36 -5.41 5.46 4.34
CA ARG A 36 -4.67 6.65 3.91
C ARG A 36 -3.74 7.10 5.02
N TYR A 37 -2.47 7.29 4.68
CA TYR A 37 -1.49 8.01 5.48
C TYR A 37 -1.11 9.30 4.77
N TYR A 38 -1.13 10.42 5.48
CA TYR A 38 -0.78 11.72 4.95
C TYR A 38 0.10 12.50 5.92
N ALA A 39 1.31 12.86 5.49
CA ALA A 39 2.21 13.72 6.24
C ALA A 39 2.51 14.99 5.42
N PRO A 40 1.73 16.08 5.59
CA PRO A 40 1.77 17.25 4.72
C PRO A 40 3.13 17.96 4.75
N ARG A 41 3.76 18.03 5.93
CA ARG A 41 5.06 18.69 6.11
C ARG A 41 6.16 18.09 5.25
N GLN A 42 6.09 16.78 4.97
CA GLN A 42 7.05 16.06 4.14
C GLN A 42 6.52 15.75 2.73
N LYS A 43 5.32 16.24 2.40
CA LYS A 43 4.61 15.94 1.13
C LYS A 43 4.55 14.42 0.87
N LEU A 44 4.24 13.66 1.92
CA LEU A 44 4.10 12.21 1.83
C LEU A 44 2.63 11.85 1.83
N GLU A 45 2.24 11.01 0.90
CA GLU A 45 0.92 10.39 0.88
C GLU A 45 1.06 8.92 0.48
N TYR A 46 0.37 8.06 1.22
CA TYR A 46 0.25 6.66 0.87
C TYR A 46 -1.20 6.20 1.02
N ILE A 47 -1.77 5.71 -0.07
CA ILE A 47 -3.12 5.16 -0.10
C ILE A 47 -3.03 3.69 -0.50
N PHE A 48 -3.69 2.82 0.26
CA PHE A 48 -3.83 1.40 -0.06
C PHE A 48 -5.14 0.79 0.44
N MET A 49 -5.55 -0.32 -0.16
CA MET A 49 -6.67 -1.13 0.32
C MET A 49 -6.18 -2.37 1.07
N VAL A 50 -6.90 -2.76 2.12
CA VAL A 50 -6.74 -4.07 2.78
C VAL A 50 -8.08 -4.78 2.84
N ASN A 51 -8.12 -6.05 2.46
CA ASN A 51 -9.25 -6.95 2.64
C ASN A 51 -8.82 -8.10 3.56
N PRO A 52 -9.06 -7.98 4.88
CA PRO A 52 -8.71 -9.04 5.83
C PRO A 52 -9.43 -10.37 5.56
N LEU A 53 -10.62 -10.35 4.96
CA LEU A 53 -11.39 -11.58 4.66
C LEU A 53 -10.78 -12.34 3.48
N ALA A 54 -10.48 -11.62 2.39
CA ALA A 54 -9.78 -12.21 1.24
C ALA A 54 -8.27 -12.38 1.50
N ARG A 55 -7.75 -11.88 2.63
CA ARG A 55 -6.33 -11.87 3.00
C ARG A 55 -5.42 -11.22 1.96
N VAL A 56 -5.92 -10.16 1.32
CA VAL A 56 -5.24 -9.42 0.25
C VAL A 56 -5.11 -7.94 0.64
N SER A 57 -3.95 -7.33 0.37
CA SER A 57 -3.84 -5.87 0.25
C SER A 57 -3.74 -5.49 -1.22
N SER A 58 -4.60 -4.58 -1.69
CA SER A 58 -4.65 -4.16 -3.08
C SER A 58 -4.51 -2.64 -3.26
N LYS A 59 -4.32 -2.19 -4.51
CA LYS A 59 -4.26 -0.77 -4.95
C LYS A 59 -3.34 0.12 -4.13
N ALA A 60 -2.08 0.33 -4.53
CA ALA A 60 -1.15 1.17 -3.77
C ALA A 60 -0.71 2.40 -4.57
N SER A 61 -0.85 3.59 -3.99
CA SER A 61 -0.31 4.83 -4.56
C SER A 61 0.61 5.50 -3.56
N ILE A 62 1.91 5.50 -3.88
CA ILE A 62 2.94 6.16 -3.08
C ILE A 62 3.31 7.48 -3.73
N LEU A 63 3.11 8.57 -3.00
CA LEU A 63 3.64 9.88 -3.34
C LEU A 63 4.72 10.25 -2.32
N SER A 64 5.95 10.39 -2.78
CA SER A 64 7.06 10.86 -1.94
C SER A 64 8.08 11.62 -2.76
N SER A 65 8.46 12.79 -2.26
CA SER A 65 9.62 13.56 -2.74
C SER A 65 10.87 13.34 -1.88
N VAL A 66 10.81 12.46 -0.88
CA VAL A 66 11.89 12.28 0.11
C VAL A 66 12.58 10.93 -0.13
N PRO A 67 13.91 10.91 -0.37
CA PRO A 67 14.65 9.67 -0.57
C PRO A 67 14.42 8.64 0.54
N GLY A 68 14.19 7.38 0.15
CA GLY A 68 13.98 6.26 1.07
C GLY A 68 12.61 6.18 1.74
N MET A 69 11.75 7.21 1.66
CA MET A 69 10.42 7.15 2.28
C MET A 69 9.47 6.20 1.57
N GLY A 70 9.57 6.08 0.25
CA GLY A 70 8.81 5.06 -0.50
C GLY A 70 9.02 3.67 0.07
N ARG A 71 10.28 3.27 0.29
CA ARG A 71 10.64 1.98 0.89
C ARG A 71 10.10 1.82 2.32
N ARG A 72 10.23 2.85 3.16
CA ARG A 72 9.70 2.81 4.54
C ARG A 72 8.18 2.65 4.55
N MET A 73 7.48 3.32 3.64
CA MET A 73 6.04 3.18 3.46
C MET A 73 5.66 1.76 3.01
N CYS A 74 6.38 1.17 2.06
CA CYS A 74 6.18 -0.23 1.67
C CYS A 74 6.33 -1.19 2.86
N ARG A 75 7.44 -1.09 3.59
CA ARG A 75 7.71 -1.93 4.77
C ARG A 75 6.67 -1.73 5.87
N ALA A 76 6.17 -0.52 6.03
CA ALA A 76 5.12 -0.21 7.00
C ALA A 76 3.80 -0.89 6.62
N ARG A 77 3.42 -0.87 5.33
CA ARG A 77 2.27 -1.62 4.82
C ARG A 77 2.47 -3.12 5.00
N GLU A 78 3.63 -3.67 4.69
CA GLU A 78 3.92 -5.10 4.84
C GLU A 78 3.82 -5.54 6.31
N ALA A 79 4.35 -4.74 7.24
CA ALA A 79 4.21 -4.99 8.67
C ALA A 79 2.75 -4.96 9.13
N LEU A 80 1.95 -4.00 8.65
CA LEU A 80 0.51 -3.95 8.89
C LEU A 80 -0.19 -5.19 8.31
N CYS A 81 0.08 -5.53 7.05
CA CYS A 81 -0.49 -6.69 6.37
C CYS A 81 -0.21 -7.99 7.16
N LYS A 82 1.04 -8.20 7.57
CA LYS A 82 1.44 -9.32 8.43
C LYS A 82 0.66 -9.34 9.74
N LYS A 83 0.49 -8.18 10.39
CA LYS A 83 -0.27 -8.06 11.65
C LYS A 83 -1.75 -8.40 11.47
N LEU A 84 -2.32 -8.08 10.32
CA LEU A 84 -3.72 -8.34 9.97
C LEU A 84 -3.94 -9.74 9.38
N GLY A 85 -2.90 -10.57 9.24
CA GLY A 85 -3.00 -11.91 8.64
C GLY A 85 -3.23 -11.89 7.12
N ILE A 86 -2.88 -10.79 6.44
CA ILE A 86 -2.86 -10.70 4.98
C ILE A 86 -1.75 -11.59 4.46
N GLN A 87 -2.08 -12.41 3.45
CA GLN A 87 -1.18 -13.40 2.86
C GLN A 87 -0.62 -12.92 1.52
N GLU A 88 -1.38 -12.09 0.81
CA GLU A 88 -0.98 -11.58 -0.50
C GLU A 88 -1.07 -10.07 -0.58
N ILE A 89 -0.13 -9.48 -1.32
CA ILE A 89 -0.08 -8.05 -1.55
C ILE A 89 0.00 -7.83 -3.06
N ILE A 90 -1.08 -7.30 -3.62
CA ILE A 90 -1.27 -7.17 -5.07
C ILE A 90 -1.29 -5.68 -5.43
N LEU A 91 -0.51 -5.30 -6.42
CA LEU A 91 -0.56 -3.95 -6.98
C LEU A 91 -1.39 -3.98 -8.27
N GLU A 92 -2.68 -3.67 -8.17
CA GLU A 92 -3.59 -3.68 -9.33
C GLU A 92 -3.20 -2.67 -10.42
N TYR A 93 -2.55 -1.58 -10.03
CA TYR A 93 -2.07 -0.56 -10.96
C TYR A 93 -0.75 0.00 -10.48
N VAL A 94 0.22 0.05 -11.39
CA VAL A 94 1.52 0.66 -11.18
C VAL A 94 1.78 1.60 -12.35
N VAL A 95 2.06 2.87 -12.06
CA VAL A 95 2.51 3.81 -13.08
C VAL A 95 3.86 3.34 -13.66
N PRO A 96 4.09 3.38 -14.98
CA PRO A 96 5.31 2.81 -15.59
C PRO A 96 6.62 3.30 -14.94
N ARG A 97 6.70 4.59 -14.60
CA ARG A 97 7.86 5.19 -13.92
C ARG A 97 8.17 4.61 -12.53
N ALA A 98 7.19 3.97 -11.89
CA ALA A 98 7.34 3.34 -10.58
C ALA A 98 7.61 1.83 -10.67
N ALA A 99 7.53 1.20 -11.86
CA ALA A 99 7.72 -0.24 -12.02
C ALA A 99 9.10 -0.69 -11.48
N GLY A 100 10.16 0.04 -11.83
CA GLY A 100 11.50 -0.26 -11.32
C GLY A 100 11.65 -0.08 -9.80
N PHE A 101 10.84 0.78 -9.16
CA PHE A 101 10.80 0.86 -7.70
C PHE A 101 10.20 -0.41 -7.10
N TRP A 102 9.02 -0.83 -7.58
CA TRP A 102 8.33 -2.00 -7.03
C TRP A 102 9.10 -3.30 -7.27
N ALA A 103 9.75 -3.45 -8.43
CA ALA A 103 10.65 -4.57 -8.70
C ALA A 103 11.80 -4.66 -7.68
N ARG A 104 12.42 -3.52 -7.32
CA ARG A 104 13.47 -3.47 -6.28
C ARG A 104 12.97 -3.77 -4.86
N GLU A 105 11.68 -3.57 -4.62
CA GLU A 105 11.04 -3.95 -3.35
C GLU A 105 10.51 -5.40 -3.38
N GLY A 106 10.83 -6.17 -4.42
CA GLY A 106 10.52 -7.60 -4.52
C GLY A 106 9.16 -7.94 -5.13
N TYR A 107 8.48 -6.96 -5.74
CA TYR A 107 7.23 -7.21 -6.45
C TYR A 107 7.51 -7.75 -7.84
N GLU A 108 6.77 -8.80 -8.21
CA GLU A 108 6.81 -9.41 -9.53
C GLU A 108 5.66 -8.89 -10.41
N LEU A 109 5.98 -8.52 -11.66
CA LEU A 109 4.97 -8.12 -12.63
C LEU A 109 4.29 -9.37 -13.20
N ARG A 110 3.02 -9.57 -12.87
CA ARG A 110 2.25 -10.75 -13.34
C ARG A 110 1.35 -10.49 -14.55
N ARG A 111 0.83 -9.27 -14.69
CA ARG A 111 -0.12 -8.91 -15.75
C ARG A 111 0.08 -7.47 -16.19
N VAL A 112 -0.12 -7.20 -17.48
CA VAL A 112 -0.10 -5.86 -18.08
C VAL A 112 -1.47 -5.61 -18.72
N ARG A 113 -2.05 -4.43 -18.48
CA ARG A 113 -3.26 -4.02 -19.19
C ARG A 113 -2.89 -3.18 -20.40
N ASP A 114 -3.12 -3.73 -21.59
CA ASP A 114 -3.07 -2.96 -22.82
C ASP A 114 -4.35 -2.11 -22.92
N HIS A 115 -4.19 -0.84 -23.30
CA HIS A 115 -5.32 0.09 -23.47
C HIS A 115 -6.30 -0.35 -24.58
N PHE A 116 -5.84 -1.19 -25.51
CA PHE A 116 -6.65 -1.68 -26.64
C PHE A 116 -7.12 -3.13 -26.48
N GLU A 117 -6.35 -3.97 -25.77
CA GLU A 117 -6.57 -5.43 -25.76
C GLU A 117 -6.92 -6.02 -24.38
N GLY A 118 -6.99 -5.19 -23.33
CA GLY A 118 -7.33 -5.66 -21.98
C GLY A 118 -6.13 -6.27 -21.23
N TRP A 119 -6.39 -7.14 -20.26
CA TRP A 119 -5.33 -7.73 -19.42
C TRP A 119 -4.63 -8.87 -20.16
N LYS A 120 -3.30 -8.81 -20.25
CA LYS A 120 -2.43 -9.90 -20.70
C LYS A 120 -1.60 -10.41 -19.53
N GLU A 121 -1.55 -11.73 -19.36
CA GLU A 121 -0.59 -12.36 -18.45
C GLU A 121 0.81 -12.31 -19.05
N LEU A 122 1.82 -12.23 -18.18
CA LEU A 122 3.21 -12.40 -18.58
C LEU A 122 3.64 -13.81 -18.14
N ASP A 123 4.07 -14.61 -19.11
CA ASP A 123 4.60 -15.96 -18.90
C ASP A 123 5.90 -15.96 -18.06
#